data_AF-A2ERF0-F1
#
_entry.id   AF-A2ERF0-F1
#
_cell.length_a   1.000
_cell.length_b   1.000
_cell.length_c   1.000
_cell.angle_alpha   90.00
_cell.angle_beta   90.00
_cell.angle_gamma   90.00
#
_symmetry.space_group_name_H-M   'P 1'
#
loop_
_entity.id
_entity.type
_entity.pdbx_description
1 polymer ?
#
loop_
_entity_poly.entity_id
_entity_poly.type
_entity_poly.pdbx_seq_one_letter_code
_entity_poly.pdbx_strand_id
1 'polypeptide(L)'
;MSQGLVQNYTYIAAHFKEYIDEDKALDIFELEDIGKILNEAMLSPNDFNKLLQQLSSKFSAIQIYKYTRNATIPINSLQDSISTLKSIQKYMKLRLIDGVIDHMNYIQNEMSNYTKKLEKFQSELNMVQTQNQNYEKEIQSLKYQIEDKKREISEIKDENDIPKVILSKITELKNSDDFESIYNFVDGLSGIGNQKMMEKAYEEGLWQKINKKL
;
A
#
# COMPACT_ATOMS: atom_id res chain seq x y z
N MET A 1 -47.56 42.55 -41.38
CA MET A 1 -46.82 42.37 -40.11
C MET A 1 -45.95 41.15 -40.29
N SER A 2 -44.65 41.30 -40.56
CA SER A 2 -43.74 40.16 -40.52
C SER A 2 -43.58 39.78 -39.06
N GLN A 3 -44.04 38.59 -38.69
CA GLN A 3 -43.59 37.99 -37.43
C GLN A 3 -42.09 37.77 -37.60
N GLY A 4 -41.29 38.66 -37.01
CA GLY A 4 -39.84 38.51 -37.01
C GLY A 4 -39.48 37.16 -36.39
N LEU A 5 -38.66 36.37 -37.08
CA LEU A 5 -38.11 35.14 -36.54
C LEU A 5 -37.40 35.47 -35.22
N VAL A 6 -37.94 35.00 -34.10
CA VAL A 6 -37.30 35.15 -32.78
C VAL A 6 -36.18 34.13 -32.72
N GLN A 7 -34.93 34.58 -32.59
CA GLN A 7 -33.79 33.69 -32.42
C GLN A 7 -33.93 32.92 -31.09
N ASN A 8 -33.90 31.58 -31.17
CA ASN A 8 -33.91 30.70 -30.01
C ASN A 8 -32.48 30.52 -29.50
N TYR A 9 -32.02 31.45 -28.65
CA TYR A 9 -30.65 31.43 -28.11
C TYR A 9 -30.33 30.17 -27.30
N THR A 10 -31.31 29.54 -26.66
CA THR A 10 -31.11 28.29 -25.93
C THR A 10 -30.72 27.14 -26.85
N TYR A 11 -31.43 26.99 -27.96
CA TYR A 11 -31.08 25.99 -28.96
C TYR A 11 -29.72 26.29 -29.59
N ILE A 12 -29.48 27.56 -29.97
CA ILE A 12 -28.21 27.97 -30.58
C ILE A 12 -27.04 27.72 -29.62
N ALA A 13 -27.20 28.05 -28.33
CA ALA A 13 -26.19 27.85 -27.30
C ALA A 13 -25.81 26.38 -27.11
N ALA A 14 -26.78 25.47 -27.15
CA ALA A 14 -26.54 24.03 -27.05
C ALA A 14 -25.70 23.47 -28.21
N HIS A 15 -25.80 24.10 -29.39
CA HIS A 15 -25.06 23.72 -30.60
C HIS A 15 -23.91 24.68 -30.94
N PHE A 16 -23.63 25.67 -30.09
CA PHE A 16 -22.75 26.79 -30.46
C PHE A 16 -21.31 26.33 -30.75
N LYS A 17 -20.89 25.26 -30.07
CA LYS A 17 -19.61 24.62 -30.28
C LYS A 17 -19.37 24.21 -31.73
N GLU A 18 -20.40 23.71 -32.43
CA GLU A 18 -20.28 23.27 -33.83
C GLU A 18 -19.82 24.44 -34.72
N TYR A 19 -20.38 25.63 -34.52
CA TYR A 19 -19.98 26.84 -35.24
C TYR A 19 -18.59 27.33 -34.88
N ILE A 20 -18.16 27.17 -33.62
CA ILE A 20 -16.80 27.48 -33.19
C ILE A 20 -15.81 26.51 -33.84
N ASP A 21 -16.09 25.21 -33.81
CA ASP A 21 -15.20 24.17 -34.35
C ASP A 21 -15.05 24.28 -35.88
N GLU A 22 -16.07 24.74 -36.59
CA GLU A 22 -16.04 25.00 -38.03
C GLU A 22 -15.46 26.38 -38.42
N ASP A 23 -15.02 27.19 -37.47
CA ASP A 23 -14.52 28.56 -37.69
C ASP A 23 -15.57 29.54 -38.29
N LYS A 24 -16.86 29.23 -38.12
CA LYS A 24 -17.98 29.99 -38.71
C LYS A 24 -18.72 30.89 -37.73
N ALA A 25 -18.33 30.93 -36.47
CA ALA A 25 -19.04 31.71 -35.45
C ALA A 25 -19.18 33.19 -35.83
N LEU A 26 -18.14 33.79 -36.44
CA LEU A 26 -18.15 35.19 -36.88
C LEU A 26 -18.73 35.42 -38.27
N ASP A 27 -19.06 34.35 -38.99
CA ASP A 27 -19.71 34.43 -40.30
C ASP A 27 -21.23 34.33 -40.17
N ILE A 28 -21.70 33.69 -39.09
CA ILE A 28 -23.11 33.43 -38.84
C ILE A 28 -23.69 34.41 -37.80
N PHE A 29 -22.92 34.78 -36.78
CA PHE A 29 -23.42 35.57 -35.66
C PHE A 29 -22.71 36.92 -35.55
N GLU A 30 -23.51 37.96 -35.37
CA GLU A 30 -23.02 39.26 -34.95
C GLU A 30 -22.51 39.21 -33.51
N LEU A 31 -21.63 40.15 -33.15
CA LEU A 31 -20.95 40.14 -31.86
C LEU A 31 -21.94 40.25 -30.67
N GLU A 32 -23.00 41.02 -30.82
CA GLU A 32 -24.10 41.12 -29.84
C GLU A 32 -24.81 39.78 -29.63
N ASP A 33 -25.00 39.00 -30.69
CA ASP A 33 -25.66 37.70 -30.62
C ASP A 33 -24.74 36.67 -29.97
N ILE A 34 -23.43 36.68 -30.27
CA ILE A 34 -22.43 35.87 -29.56
C ILE A 34 -22.50 36.13 -28.06
N GLY A 35 -22.62 37.39 -27.64
CA GLY A 35 -22.74 37.72 -26.22
C GLY A 35 -24.00 37.16 -25.56
N LYS A 36 -25.13 37.09 -26.28
CA LYS A 36 -26.36 36.47 -25.76
C LYS A 36 -26.23 34.95 -25.70
N ILE A 37 -25.67 34.33 -26.75
CA ILE A 37 -25.43 32.89 -26.82
C ILE A 37 -24.55 32.44 -25.65
N LEU A 38 -23.49 33.18 -25.35
CA LEU A 38 -22.55 32.86 -24.25
C LEU A 38 -23.17 32.93 -22.86
N ASN A 39 -24.29 33.64 -22.67
CA ASN A 39 -24.99 33.62 -21.38
C ASN A 39 -25.63 32.26 -21.08
N GLU A 40 -25.89 31.45 -22.12
CA GLU A 40 -26.54 30.14 -22.00
C GLU A 40 -25.59 28.97 -22.35
N ALA A 41 -24.58 29.23 -23.19
CA ALA A 41 -23.64 28.20 -23.64
C ALA A 41 -22.68 27.78 -22.53
N MET A 42 -22.46 26.47 -22.42
CA MET A 42 -21.42 25.89 -21.56
C MET A 42 -20.25 25.46 -22.44
N LEU A 43 -19.26 26.35 -22.58
CA LEU A 43 -18.07 26.08 -23.37
C LEU A 43 -16.98 25.48 -22.49
N SER A 44 -16.31 24.44 -22.99
CA SER A 44 -15.08 23.97 -22.33
C SER A 44 -14.00 25.06 -22.40
N PRO A 45 -12.95 25.00 -21.54
CA PRO A 45 -11.81 25.92 -21.63
C PRO A 45 -11.21 26.00 -23.04
N ASN A 46 -11.14 24.88 -23.75
CA ASN A 46 -10.61 24.81 -25.11
C ASN A 46 -11.55 25.46 -26.13
N ASP A 47 -12.85 25.19 -26.05
CA ASP A 47 -13.85 25.78 -26.96
C ASP A 47 -13.91 27.30 -26.77
N PHE A 48 -13.85 27.77 -25.51
CA PHE A 48 -13.77 29.18 -25.20
C PHE A 48 -12.49 29.83 -25.74
N ASN A 49 -11.33 29.18 -25.58
CA ASN A 49 -10.08 29.67 -26.15
C ASN A 49 -10.14 29.80 -27.68
N LYS A 50 -10.73 28.83 -28.38
CA LYS A 50 -10.93 28.89 -29.84
C LYS A 50 -11.82 30.06 -30.23
N LEU A 51 -12.94 30.26 -29.53
CA LEU A 51 -13.82 31.40 -29.77
C LEU A 51 -13.11 32.74 -29.55
N LEU A 52 -12.35 32.88 -28.46
CA LEU A 52 -11.57 34.10 -28.20
C LEU A 52 -10.51 34.33 -29.29
N GLN A 53 -9.87 33.26 -29.79
CA GLN A 53 -8.95 33.34 -30.91
C GLN A 53 -9.64 33.88 -32.17
N GLN A 54 -10.81 33.34 -32.52
CA GLN A 54 -11.60 33.82 -33.66
C GLN A 54 -11.93 35.30 -33.49
N LEU A 55 -12.49 35.68 -32.34
CA LEU A 55 -12.86 37.05 -32.04
C LEU A 55 -11.67 38.01 -32.12
N SER A 56 -10.48 37.57 -31.70
CA SER A 56 -9.26 38.39 -31.73
C SER A 56 -8.75 38.73 -33.12
N SER A 57 -9.23 38.03 -34.16
CA SER A 57 -8.89 38.36 -35.55
C SER A 57 -9.63 39.60 -36.07
N LYS A 58 -10.82 39.91 -35.52
CA LYS A 58 -11.69 41.00 -36.00
C LYS A 58 -11.96 42.08 -34.93
N PHE A 59 -11.83 41.77 -33.65
CA PHE A 59 -12.26 42.65 -32.55
C PHE A 59 -11.15 42.99 -31.57
N SER A 60 -11.27 44.17 -30.95
CA SER A 60 -10.34 44.62 -29.90
C SER A 60 -10.54 43.87 -28.58
N ALA A 61 -9.51 43.84 -27.73
CA ALA A 61 -9.57 43.21 -26.41
C ALA A 61 -10.73 43.72 -25.52
N ILE A 62 -11.07 45.02 -25.62
CA ILE A 62 -12.19 45.63 -24.87
C ILE A 62 -13.54 45.09 -25.35
N GLN A 63 -13.72 44.94 -26.67
CA GLN A 63 -14.91 44.34 -27.24
C GLN A 63 -15.02 42.87 -26.82
N ILE A 64 -13.93 42.11 -26.98
CA ILE A 64 -13.89 40.70 -26.56
C ILE A 64 -14.31 40.57 -25.10
N TYR A 65 -13.70 41.35 -24.19
CA TYR A 65 -14.09 41.36 -22.79
C TYR A 65 -15.58 41.66 -22.60
N LYS A 66 -16.10 42.73 -23.22
CA LYS A 66 -17.50 43.16 -23.07
C LYS A 66 -18.50 42.05 -23.42
N TYR A 67 -18.27 41.32 -24.51
CA TYR A 67 -19.23 40.34 -25.05
C TYR A 67 -18.99 38.91 -24.56
N THR A 68 -17.84 38.61 -23.94
CA THR A 68 -17.53 37.24 -23.49
C THR A 68 -17.44 37.07 -21.97
N ARG A 69 -17.41 38.17 -21.19
CA ARG A 69 -17.24 38.14 -19.72
C ARG A 69 -18.34 37.39 -18.94
N ASN A 70 -19.50 37.15 -19.55
CA ASN A 70 -20.60 36.41 -18.92
C ASN A 70 -20.60 34.92 -19.26
N ALA A 71 -19.62 34.44 -20.05
CA ALA A 71 -19.53 33.04 -20.42
C ALA A 71 -19.37 32.14 -19.19
N THR A 72 -20.12 31.05 -19.14
CA THR A 72 -19.96 30.02 -18.12
C THR A 72 -19.01 28.94 -18.62
N ILE A 73 -17.86 28.80 -17.96
CA ILE A 73 -16.83 27.81 -18.31
C ILE A 73 -16.77 26.75 -17.21
N PRO A 74 -17.18 25.49 -17.47
CA PRO A 74 -17.01 24.40 -16.51
C PRO A 74 -15.53 24.11 -16.27
N ILE A 75 -15.10 24.20 -15.00
CA ILE A 75 -13.72 23.96 -14.57
C ILE A 75 -13.67 22.64 -13.81
N ASN A 76 -12.97 21.64 -14.36
CA ASN A 76 -12.88 20.30 -13.77
C ASN A 76 -11.50 20.00 -13.17
N SER A 77 -10.51 20.88 -13.39
CA SER A 77 -9.15 20.70 -12.90
C SER A 77 -8.42 22.03 -12.71
N LEU A 78 -7.30 22.01 -11.98
CA LEU A 78 -6.42 23.18 -11.89
C LEU A 78 -5.87 23.59 -13.26
N GLN A 79 -5.62 22.61 -14.14
CA GLN A 79 -5.15 22.88 -15.51
C GLN A 79 -6.21 23.64 -16.33
N ASP A 80 -7.49 23.32 -16.15
CA ASP A 80 -8.60 24.04 -16.79
C ASP A 80 -8.65 25.49 -16.31
N SER A 81 -8.50 25.73 -15.01
CA SER A 81 -8.41 27.09 -14.44
C SER A 81 -7.27 27.87 -15.05
N ILE A 82 -6.05 27.30 -15.03
CA ILE A 82 -4.85 27.95 -15.58
C ILE A 82 -5.02 28.24 -17.07
N SER A 83 -5.57 27.31 -17.84
CA SER A 83 -5.76 27.47 -19.28
C SER A 83 -6.79 28.56 -19.58
N THR A 84 -7.92 28.58 -18.87
CA THR A 84 -8.96 29.59 -19.01
C THR A 84 -8.43 30.99 -18.68
N LEU A 85 -7.71 31.12 -17.56
CA LEU A 85 -7.09 32.40 -17.16
C LEU A 85 -6.05 32.87 -18.17
N LYS A 86 -5.23 31.97 -18.73
CA LYS A 86 -4.27 32.31 -19.80
C LYS A 86 -4.98 32.79 -21.06
N SER A 87 -6.09 32.17 -21.46
CA SER A 87 -6.88 32.65 -22.60
C SER A 87 -7.44 34.05 -22.35
N ILE A 88 -8.02 34.28 -21.18
CA ILE A 88 -8.53 35.61 -20.78
C ILE A 88 -7.39 36.64 -20.75
N GLN A 89 -6.26 36.32 -20.12
CA GLN A 89 -5.07 37.18 -20.08
C GLN A 89 -4.60 37.56 -21.50
N LYS A 90 -4.47 36.57 -22.38
CA LYS A 90 -3.98 36.73 -23.76
C LYS A 90 -4.90 37.60 -24.60
N TYR A 91 -6.20 37.30 -24.63
CA TYR A 91 -7.14 37.93 -25.57
C TYR A 91 -7.80 39.20 -25.01
N MET A 92 -7.91 39.32 -23.68
CA MET A 92 -8.51 40.49 -23.01
C MET A 92 -7.47 41.44 -22.40
N LYS A 93 -6.17 41.08 -22.42
CA LYS A 93 -5.04 41.89 -21.92
C LYS A 93 -5.14 42.25 -20.43
N LEU A 94 -5.72 41.35 -19.62
CA LEU A 94 -5.93 41.55 -18.18
C LEU A 94 -4.69 41.18 -17.35
N ARG A 95 -3.73 42.11 -17.26
CA ARG A 95 -2.47 41.92 -16.52
C ARG A 95 -2.62 41.64 -15.02
N LEU A 96 -3.75 42.01 -14.41
CA LEU A 96 -4.00 41.71 -13.00
C LEU A 96 -4.02 40.20 -12.69
N ILE A 97 -4.25 39.38 -13.72
CA ILE A 97 -4.35 37.92 -13.60
C ILE A 97 -2.96 37.26 -13.64
N ASP A 98 -1.91 37.98 -14.05
CA ASP A 98 -0.55 37.45 -14.19
C ASP A 98 -0.08 36.77 -12.88
N GLY A 99 -0.19 37.49 -11.75
CA GLY A 99 0.19 36.95 -10.44
C GLY A 99 -0.68 35.77 -9.98
N VAL A 100 -1.95 35.71 -10.41
CA VAL A 100 -2.84 34.57 -10.12
C VAL A 100 -2.39 33.34 -10.90
N ILE A 101 -2.09 33.50 -12.19
CA ILE A 101 -1.57 32.42 -13.05
C ILE A 101 -0.24 31.91 -12.49
N ASP A 102 0.67 32.80 -12.10
CA ASP A 102 1.98 32.44 -11.54
C ASP A 102 1.82 31.64 -10.25
N HIS A 103 0.94 32.08 -9.34
CA HIS A 103 0.67 31.34 -8.11
C HIS A 103 0.01 29.98 -8.36
N MET A 104 -0.92 29.89 -9.32
CA MET A 104 -1.53 28.61 -9.69
C MET A 104 -0.51 27.64 -10.31
N ASN A 105 0.41 28.12 -11.15
CA ASN A 105 1.51 27.30 -11.68
C ASN A 105 2.43 26.82 -10.55
N TYR A 106 2.73 27.67 -9.57
CA TYR A 106 3.50 27.28 -8.39
C TYR A 106 2.79 26.15 -7.61
N ILE A 107 1.49 26.30 -7.32
CA ILE A 107 0.69 25.26 -6.65
C ILE A 107 0.71 23.96 -7.47
N GLN A 108 0.56 24.03 -8.79
CA GLN A 108 0.59 22.86 -9.66
C GLN A 108 1.93 22.11 -9.58
N ASN A 109 3.04 22.83 -9.56
CA ASN A 109 4.37 22.26 -9.43
C ASN A 109 4.58 21.62 -8.04
N GLU A 110 4.15 22.30 -6.97
CA GLU A 110 4.22 21.75 -5.61
C GLU A 110 3.40 20.47 -5.48
N MET A 111 2.18 20.43 -6.02
CA MET A 111 1.37 19.21 -6.05
C MET A 111 2.10 18.07 -6.78
N SER A 112 2.72 18.34 -7.94
CA SER A 112 3.51 17.34 -8.66
C SER A 112 4.69 16.81 -7.83
N ASN A 113 5.37 17.68 -7.08
CA ASN A 113 6.45 17.30 -6.18
C ASN A 113 5.95 16.41 -5.05
N TYR A 114 4.80 16.73 -4.45
CA TYR A 114 4.18 15.89 -3.42
C TYR A 114 3.74 14.53 -3.95
N THR A 115 3.15 14.47 -5.14
CA THR A 115 2.78 13.19 -5.80
C THR A 115 3.99 12.28 -5.96
N LYS A 116 5.12 12.80 -6.47
CA LYS A 116 6.37 12.02 -6.61
C LYS A 116 6.90 11.51 -5.27
N LYS A 117 6.84 12.33 -4.22
CA LYS A 117 7.23 11.91 -2.86
C LYS A 117 6.32 10.79 -2.33
N LEU A 118 5.01 10.90 -2.58
CA LEU A 118 4.02 9.89 -2.21
C LEU A 118 4.29 8.55 -2.92
N GLU A 119 4.53 8.56 -4.23
CA GLU A 119 4.87 7.36 -5.00
C GLU A 119 6.15 6.68 -4.48
N LYS A 120 7.16 7.48 -4.12
CA LYS A 120 8.40 6.98 -3.52
C LYS A 120 8.12 6.28 -2.18
N PHE A 121 7.40 6.93 -1.27
CA PHE A 121 7.07 6.34 0.03
C PHE A 121 6.20 5.09 -0.10
N GLN A 122 5.28 5.07 -1.05
CA GLN A 122 4.47 3.88 -1.32
C GLN A 122 5.33 2.70 -1.81
N SER A 123 6.34 2.98 -2.64
CA SER A 123 7.30 1.97 -3.09
C SER A 123 8.15 1.43 -1.94
N GLU A 124 8.67 2.31 -1.09
CA GLU A 124 9.44 1.93 0.11
C GLU A 124 8.60 1.10 1.08
N LEU A 125 7.34 1.47 1.29
CA LEU A 125 6.40 0.72 2.14
C LEU A 125 6.17 -0.70 1.61
N ASN A 126 5.96 -0.86 0.30
CA ASN A 126 5.78 -2.17 -0.32
C ASN A 126 7.03 -3.06 -0.17
N MET A 127 8.23 -2.49 -0.26
CA MET A 127 9.48 -3.23 -0.02
C MET A 127 9.56 -3.74 1.41
N VAL A 128 9.28 -2.89 2.40
CA VAL A 128 9.28 -3.28 3.82
C VAL A 128 8.24 -4.35 4.10
N GLN A 129 7.03 -4.23 3.54
CA GLN A 129 6.00 -5.25 3.69
C GLN A 129 6.43 -6.61 3.12
N THR A 130 7.06 -6.61 1.95
CA THR A 130 7.57 -7.83 1.31
C THR A 130 8.67 -8.48 2.16
N GLN A 131 9.59 -7.68 2.72
CA GLN A 131 10.63 -8.18 3.62
C GLN A 131 10.04 -8.78 4.90
N ASN A 132 9.06 -8.12 5.52
CA ASN A 132 8.40 -8.64 6.71
C ASN A 132 7.71 -9.98 6.45
N GLN A 133 7.03 -10.14 5.32
CA GLN A 133 6.44 -11.43 4.93
C GLN A 133 7.49 -12.54 4.77
N ASN A 134 8.68 -12.20 4.25
CA ASN A 134 9.77 -13.17 4.15
C ASN A 134 10.32 -13.55 5.52
N TYR A 135 10.52 -12.58 6.42
CA TYR A 135 10.93 -12.85 7.80
C TYR A 135 9.89 -13.68 8.56
N GLU A 136 8.60 -13.42 8.37
CA GLU A 136 7.54 -14.24 8.97
C GLU A 136 7.62 -15.70 8.51
N LYS A 137 7.82 -15.95 7.21
CA LYS A 137 8.00 -17.31 6.68
C LYS A 137 9.24 -18.00 7.26
N GLU A 138 10.36 -17.28 7.37
CA GLU A 138 11.59 -17.80 7.95
C GLU A 138 11.41 -18.14 9.43
N ILE A 139 10.77 -17.25 10.20
CA ILE A 139 10.43 -17.49 11.60
C ILE A 139 9.56 -18.74 11.76
N GLN A 140 8.56 -18.94 10.89
CA GLN A 140 7.72 -20.14 10.93
C GLN A 140 8.52 -21.41 10.63
N SER A 141 9.39 -21.37 9.60
CA SER A 141 10.29 -22.49 9.28
C SER A 141 11.19 -22.85 10.45
N LEU A 142 11.83 -21.87 11.08
CA LEU A 142 12.70 -22.08 12.23
C LEU A 142 11.93 -22.64 13.44
N LYS A 143 10.69 -22.19 13.68
CA LYS A 143 9.83 -22.76 14.73
C LYS A 143 9.58 -24.25 14.51
N TYR A 144 9.25 -24.67 13.28
CA TYR A 144 9.07 -26.09 12.97
C TYR A 144 10.35 -26.90 13.22
N GLN A 145 11.50 -26.40 12.78
CA GLN A 145 12.78 -27.08 13.02
C GLN A 145 13.12 -27.19 14.51
N ILE A 146 12.79 -26.18 15.31
CA ILE A 146 12.98 -26.22 16.77
C ILE A 146 12.08 -27.28 17.42
N GLU A 147 10.81 -27.36 17.03
CA GLU A 147 9.88 -28.36 17.57
C GLU A 147 10.27 -29.79 17.18
N ASP A 148 10.74 -29.98 15.95
CA ASP A 148 11.23 -31.27 15.47
C ASP A 148 12.46 -31.72 16.28
N LYS A 149 13.46 -30.85 16.43
CA LYS A 149 14.64 -31.13 17.26
C LYS A 149 14.30 -31.37 18.73
N LYS A 150 13.30 -30.69 19.28
CA LYS A 150 12.84 -30.96 20.66
C LYS A 150 12.28 -32.37 20.79
N ARG A 151 11.56 -32.86 19.78
CA ARG A 151 11.04 -34.23 19.76
C ARG A 151 12.17 -35.25 19.72
N GLU A 152 13.16 -35.05 18.84
CA GLU A 152 14.35 -35.91 18.79
C GLU A 152 15.08 -35.95 20.15
N ILE A 153 15.23 -34.79 20.81
CA ILE A 153 15.84 -34.73 22.16
C ILE A 153 15.01 -35.48 23.20
N SER A 154 13.67 -35.43 23.15
CA SER A 154 12.83 -36.19 24.09
C SER A 154 12.94 -37.69 23.86
N GLU A 155 12.95 -38.15 22.60
CA GLU A 155 13.09 -39.58 22.27
C GLU A 155 14.45 -40.11 22.75
N ILE A 156 15.53 -39.37 22.50
CA ILE A 156 16.88 -39.72 22.99
C ILE A 156 16.92 -39.75 24.52
N LYS A 157 16.20 -38.86 25.22
CA LYS A 157 16.16 -38.89 26.69
C LYS A 157 15.44 -40.13 27.19
N ASP A 158 14.29 -40.47 26.63
CA ASP A 158 13.51 -41.64 27.03
C ASP A 158 14.25 -42.95 26.76
N GLU A 159 14.98 -43.06 25.65
CA GLU A 159 15.85 -44.22 25.36
C GLU A 159 17.05 -44.32 26.32
N ASN A 160 17.52 -43.18 26.83
CA ASN A 160 18.71 -43.13 27.66
C ASN A 160 18.43 -43.16 29.16
N ASP A 161 17.17 -43.03 29.58
CA ASP A 161 16.79 -42.96 30.99
C ASP A 161 16.73 -44.34 31.65
N ILE A 162 17.15 -44.41 32.92
CA ILE A 162 17.07 -45.67 33.67
C ILE A 162 15.63 -45.83 34.18
N PRO A 163 14.92 -46.92 33.84
CA PRO A 163 13.55 -47.14 34.29
C PRO A 163 13.43 -46.96 35.80
N LYS A 164 12.45 -46.17 36.24
CA LYS A 164 12.22 -45.85 37.66
C LYS A 164 12.13 -47.08 38.57
N VAL A 165 11.65 -48.21 38.04
CA VAL A 165 11.60 -49.50 38.75
C VAL A 165 13.00 -49.99 39.11
N ILE A 166 13.96 -49.87 38.19
CA ILE A 166 15.36 -50.24 38.40
C ILE A 166 16.01 -49.31 39.42
N LEU A 167 15.80 -47.98 39.30
CA LEU A 167 16.28 -47.01 40.30
C LEU A 167 15.72 -47.30 41.70
N SER A 168 14.44 -47.62 41.80
CA SER A 168 13.80 -47.99 43.07
C SER A 168 14.40 -49.27 43.64
N LYS A 169 14.66 -50.28 42.80
CA LYS A 169 15.27 -51.53 43.22
C LYS A 169 16.73 -51.36 43.68
N ILE A 170 17.52 -50.52 42.99
CA ILE A 170 18.87 -50.14 43.43
C ILE A 170 18.81 -49.49 44.82
N THR A 171 17.87 -48.58 45.04
CA THR A 171 17.70 -47.87 46.34
C THR A 171 17.29 -48.83 47.46
N GLU A 172 16.39 -49.76 47.18
CA GLU A 172 15.97 -50.82 48.12
C GLU A 172 17.17 -51.70 48.52
N LEU A 173 17.91 -52.20 47.52
CA LEU A 173 19.06 -53.08 47.72
C LEU A 173 20.23 -52.39 48.40
N LYS A 174 20.43 -51.09 48.15
CA LYS A 174 21.43 -50.26 48.83
C LYS A 174 21.26 -50.28 50.35
N ASN A 175 20.01 -50.30 50.82
CA ASN A 175 19.69 -50.35 52.25
C ASN A 175 19.51 -51.78 52.79
N SER A 176 19.60 -52.79 51.92
CA SER A 176 19.51 -54.21 52.30
C SER A 176 20.87 -54.77 52.71
N ASP A 177 20.85 -55.77 53.59
CA ASP A 177 21.99 -56.63 53.93
C ASP A 177 21.89 -58.01 53.24
N ASP A 178 20.86 -58.23 52.40
CA ASP A 178 20.68 -59.46 51.63
C ASP A 178 21.62 -59.50 50.42
N PHE A 179 22.80 -60.06 50.65
CA PHE A 179 23.86 -60.18 49.65
C PHE A 179 23.43 -61.03 48.44
N GLU A 180 22.62 -62.06 48.64
CA GLU A 180 22.18 -62.95 47.55
C GLU A 180 21.25 -62.19 46.58
N SER A 181 20.31 -61.40 47.12
CA SER A 181 19.46 -60.53 46.31
C SER A 181 20.24 -59.44 45.58
N ILE A 182 21.28 -58.87 46.19
CA ILE A 182 22.15 -57.88 45.55
C ILE A 182 22.93 -58.52 44.39
N TYR A 183 23.53 -59.69 44.62
CA TYR A 183 24.30 -60.42 43.62
C TYR A 183 23.43 -60.80 42.42
N ASN A 184 22.25 -61.40 42.65
CA ASN A 184 21.33 -61.81 41.60
C ASN A 184 20.81 -60.63 40.78
N PHE A 185 20.61 -59.47 41.41
CA PHE A 185 20.21 -58.25 40.71
C PHE A 185 21.32 -57.74 39.78
N VAL A 186 22.56 -57.64 40.26
CA VAL A 186 23.70 -57.16 39.45
C VAL A 186 24.03 -58.16 38.34
N ASP A 187 23.97 -59.46 38.61
CA ASP A 187 24.16 -60.53 37.60
C ASP A 187 23.07 -60.46 36.51
N GLY A 188 21.81 -60.25 36.92
CA GLY A 188 20.70 -60.03 36.00
C GLY A 188 20.89 -58.79 35.11
N LEU A 189 21.38 -57.68 35.66
CA LEU A 189 21.71 -56.48 34.86
C LEU A 189 22.84 -56.75 33.86
N SER A 190 23.85 -57.53 34.25
CA SER A 190 24.98 -57.94 33.41
C SER A 190 24.54 -58.84 32.25
N GLY A 191 23.67 -59.82 32.51
CA GLY A 191 23.17 -60.75 31.49
C GLY A 191 22.34 -60.08 30.40
N ILE A 192 21.65 -58.98 30.71
CA ILE A 192 20.86 -58.19 29.76
C ILE A 192 21.76 -57.20 28.98
N GLY A 193 23.02 -57.01 29.39
CA GLY A 193 23.97 -56.10 28.76
C GLY A 193 23.66 -54.62 29.05
N ASN A 194 22.95 -54.32 30.14
CA ASN A 194 22.49 -52.96 30.41
C ASN A 194 23.54 -52.12 31.14
N GLN A 195 24.55 -51.68 30.38
CA GLN A 195 25.74 -50.97 30.89
C GLN A 195 25.39 -49.76 31.76
N LYS A 196 24.35 -49.00 31.42
CA LYS A 196 23.92 -47.82 32.19
C LYS A 196 23.30 -48.17 33.53
N MET A 197 22.44 -49.20 33.56
CA MET A 197 21.87 -49.69 34.81
C MET A 197 22.96 -50.26 35.73
N MET A 198 23.95 -50.95 35.14
CA MET A 198 25.12 -51.43 35.87
C MET A 198 25.97 -50.28 36.43
N GLU A 199 26.27 -49.26 35.62
CA GLU A 199 27.00 -48.07 36.05
C GLU A 199 26.29 -47.39 37.23
N LYS A 200 24.96 -47.25 37.15
CA LYS A 200 24.19 -46.68 38.25
C LYS A 200 24.19 -47.52 39.52
N ALA A 201 24.05 -48.85 39.40
CA ALA A 201 24.16 -49.77 40.52
C ALA A 201 25.56 -49.70 41.18
N TYR A 202 26.59 -49.50 40.38
CA TYR A 202 27.97 -49.31 40.83
C TYR A 202 28.16 -47.98 41.56
N GLU A 203 27.68 -46.86 40.99
CA GLU A 203 27.70 -45.54 41.64
C GLU A 203 27.01 -45.53 43.00
N GLU A 204 25.87 -46.23 43.11
CA GLU A 204 25.11 -46.32 44.36
C GLU A 204 25.76 -47.25 45.40
N GLY A 205 26.89 -47.86 45.07
CA GLY A 205 27.75 -48.60 46.01
C GLY A 205 27.33 -50.05 46.25
N LEU A 206 26.49 -50.65 45.41
CA LEU A 206 26.06 -52.06 45.59
C LEU A 206 27.25 -53.03 45.58
N TRP A 207 28.32 -52.72 44.85
CA TRP A 207 29.55 -53.52 44.79
C TRP A 207 30.33 -53.57 46.12
N GLN A 208 30.06 -52.66 47.05
CA GLN A 208 30.73 -52.59 48.35
C GLN A 208 30.08 -53.50 49.40
N LYS A 209 28.92 -54.08 49.09
CA LYS A 209 28.19 -54.97 50.00
C LYS A 209 28.93 -56.30 50.10
N ILE A 210 29.09 -56.79 51.33
CA ILE A 210 29.80 -58.03 51.63
C ILE A 210 28.85 -58.95 52.40
N ASN A 211 28.88 -60.24 52.12
CA ASN A 211 28.13 -61.23 52.87
C ASN A 211 28.63 -61.29 54.32
N LYS A 212 27.79 -60.84 55.28
CA LYS A 212 28.11 -60.86 56.72
C LYS A 212 28.00 -62.26 57.36
N LYS A 213 27.57 -63.28 56.62
CA LYS A 213 27.60 -64.69 57.05
C LYS A 213 28.86 -65.37 56.53
N LEU A 214 29.98 -65.11 57.21
CA LEU A 214 31.20 -65.91 57.16
C LEU A 214 31.67 -66.16 58.59
#